data_AF-A0AAD8NB29-F1
#
_entry.id   AF-A0AAD8NB29-F1
#
_cell.length_a   1.000
_cell.length_b   1.000
_cell.length_c   1.000
_cell.angle_alpha   90.00
_cell.angle_beta   90.00
_cell.angle_gamma   90.00
#
_symmetry.space_group_name_H-M   'P 1'
#
loop_
_entity.id
_entity.type
_entity.pdbx_description
1 polymer ?
#
loop_
_entity_poly.entity_id
_entity_poly.type
_entity_poly.pdbx_seq_one_letter_code
_entity_poly.pdbx_strand_id
1 'polypeptide(L)'
;MQERFPELNLVKEDCSEVSYIQSVLAFSLYSPEQPIEVLLERSTFKLPTKVKSAHVRQPISKEGLHGIWEMLLKLENATNVVFTSFGGKLDEYSESSVPYPHRPVSPRTAFADYSDLDLGANNQNGVTNYTQASKWGKMYFKNNFDRLVQIKSKVDPTNFFRHEQSIPPL
;
A
#
# COMPACT_ATOMS: atom_id res chain seq x y z
N MET A 1 -8.58 23.07 10.82
CA MET A 1 -8.88 21.83 11.56
C MET A 1 -10.07 22.00 12.50
N GLN A 2 -10.10 23.06 13.31
CA GLN A 2 -11.21 23.33 14.25
C GLN A 2 -12.62 23.36 13.61
N GLU A 3 -12.76 23.80 12.36
CA GLU A 3 -14.07 23.80 11.67
C GLU A 3 -14.50 22.43 11.11
N ARG A 4 -13.54 21.56 10.75
CA ARG A 4 -13.81 20.34 9.99
C ARG A 4 -13.59 19.05 10.78
N PHE A 5 -12.78 19.10 11.83
CA PHE A 5 -12.50 17.99 12.73
C PHE A 5 -12.16 18.52 14.13
N PRO A 6 -13.11 19.19 14.80
CA PRO A 6 -12.92 19.76 16.14
C PRO A 6 -12.59 18.69 17.20
N GLU A 7 -13.08 17.46 17.03
CA GLU A 7 -12.92 16.36 18.00
C GLU A 7 -11.45 15.96 18.22
N LEU A 8 -10.57 16.26 17.27
CA LEU A 8 -9.12 16.05 17.42
C LEU A 8 -8.49 17.01 18.44
N ASN A 9 -9.15 18.14 18.75
CA ASN A 9 -8.66 19.18 19.67
C ASN A 9 -7.25 19.70 19.36
N LEU A 10 -6.88 19.75 18.08
CA LEU A 10 -5.55 20.20 17.65
C LEU A 10 -5.30 21.65 18.08
N VAL A 11 -4.21 21.90 18.81
CA VAL A 11 -3.74 23.23 19.21
C VAL A 11 -2.49 23.64 18.44
N LYS A 12 -2.10 24.92 18.54
CA LYS A 12 -0.95 25.45 17.79
C LYS A 12 0.36 24.80 18.25
N GLU A 13 0.45 24.49 19.53
CA GLU A 13 1.61 23.91 20.20
C GLU A 13 1.91 22.48 19.70
N ASP A 14 0.92 21.78 19.16
CA ASP A 14 1.09 20.45 18.54
C ASP A 14 1.71 20.54 17.13
N CYS A 15 1.76 21.74 16.55
CA CYS A 15 2.17 21.96 15.16
C CYS A 15 3.57 22.57 15.08
N SER A 16 4.39 22.05 14.17
CA SER A 16 5.71 22.60 13.85
C SER A 16 5.76 22.99 12.38
N GLU A 17 6.08 24.25 12.08
CA GLU A 17 6.37 24.71 10.72
C GLU A 17 7.82 24.42 10.38
N VAL A 18 8.04 23.61 9.34
CA VAL A 18 9.36 23.18 8.89
C VAL A 18 9.42 23.19 7.37
N SER A 19 10.63 23.17 6.81
CA SER A 19 10.79 22.94 5.37
C SER A 19 10.32 21.53 4.96
N TYR A 20 10.01 21.33 3.68
CA TYR A 20 9.57 20.03 3.18
C TYR A 20 10.58 18.91 3.51
N ILE A 21 11.88 19.14 3.33
CA ILE A 21 12.90 18.12 3.60
C ILE A 21 13.00 17.75 5.09
N GLN A 22 12.79 18.70 5.99
CA GLN A 22 12.73 18.44 7.43
C GLN A 22 11.48 17.62 7.80
N SER A 23 10.35 17.85 7.12
CA SER A 23 9.16 17.00 7.32
C SER A 23 9.40 15.55 6.88
N VAL A 24 10.13 15.34 5.77
CA VAL A 24 10.51 14.00 5.30
C VAL A 24 11.34 13.29 6.37
N LEU A 25 12.30 13.97 6.99
CA LEU A 25 13.09 13.44 8.09
C LEU A 25 12.20 12.97 9.26
N ALA A 26 11.27 13.83 9.69
CA ALA A 26 10.35 13.52 10.79
C ALA A 26 9.46 12.30 10.52
N PHE A 27 9.04 12.06 9.27
CA PHE A 27 8.22 10.89 8.90
C PHE A 27 9.03 9.63 8.55
N SER A 28 10.36 9.71 8.48
CA SER A 28 11.24 8.61 8.05
C SER A 28 11.84 7.80 9.22
N LEU A 29 11.23 7.85 10.41
CA LEU A 29 11.69 7.19 11.64
C LEU A 29 13.07 7.67 12.16
N TYR A 30 13.56 8.81 11.65
CA TYR A 30 14.73 9.50 12.18
C TYR A 30 14.32 10.51 13.26
N SER A 31 15.26 10.89 14.13
CA SER A 31 15.00 12.02 15.03
C SER A 31 14.95 13.32 14.22
N PRO A 32 13.96 14.20 14.44
CA PRO A 32 13.89 15.52 13.79
C PRO A 32 15.13 16.40 14.02
N GLU A 33 15.93 16.09 15.04
CA GLU A 33 17.16 16.81 15.40
C GLU A 33 18.37 16.40 14.56
N GLN A 34 18.27 15.32 13.79
CA GLN A 34 19.37 14.84 12.97
C GLN A 34 19.63 15.76 11.77
N PRO A 35 20.90 15.81 11.29
CA PRO A 35 21.21 16.47 10.04
C PRO A 35 20.49 15.77 8.87
N ILE A 36 20.02 16.54 7.89
CA ILE A 36 19.26 16.03 6.73
C ILE A 36 20.07 15.04 5.89
N GLU A 37 21.40 15.10 5.98
CA GLU A 37 22.36 14.23 5.31
C GLU A 37 22.18 12.76 5.69
N VAL A 38 21.55 12.46 6.82
CA VAL A 38 21.21 11.08 7.21
C VAL A 38 20.30 10.40 6.18
N LEU A 39 19.52 11.17 5.41
CA LEU A 39 18.69 10.66 4.31
C LEU A 39 19.52 10.13 3.13
N LEU A 40 20.83 10.44 3.06
CA LEU A 40 21.76 9.89 2.07
C LEU A 40 22.33 8.54 2.51
N GLU A 41 22.20 8.19 3.79
CA GLU A 41 22.73 6.94 4.32
C GLU A 41 21.82 5.77 3.97
N ARG A 42 22.42 4.70 3.42
CA ARG A 42 21.71 3.45 3.14
C ARG A 42 21.88 2.46 4.28
N SER A 43 21.29 2.76 5.44
CA SER A 43 21.21 1.80 6.54
C SER A 43 20.02 0.84 6.31
N THR A 44 20.24 -0.47 6.47
CA THR A 44 19.16 -1.45 6.33
C THR A 44 18.71 -1.91 7.72
N PHE A 45 17.59 -1.39 8.21
CA PHE A 45 16.89 -2.02 9.33
C PHE A 45 16.18 -3.28 8.83
N LYS A 46 16.68 -4.45 9.23
CA LYS A 46 16.08 -5.75 8.89
C LYS A 46 15.32 -6.27 10.10
N LEU A 47 14.07 -5.87 10.22
CA LEU A 47 13.13 -6.50 11.13
C LEU A 47 12.24 -7.45 10.31
N PRO A 48 12.02 -8.70 10.77
CA PRO A 48 11.04 -9.57 10.16
C PRO A 48 9.65 -8.93 10.25
N THR A 49 9.06 -8.58 9.11
CA THR A 49 7.74 -7.93 9.05
C THR A 49 6.82 -8.68 8.10
N LYS A 50 5.55 -8.85 8.49
CA LYS A 50 4.46 -9.20 7.58
C LYS A 50 3.52 -8.00 7.51
N VAL A 51 3.36 -7.45 6.32
CA VAL A 51 2.43 -6.34 6.06
C VAL A 51 1.29 -6.85 5.20
N LYS A 52 0.07 -6.46 5.55
CA LYS A 52 -1.12 -6.64 4.73
C LYS A 52 -1.80 -5.30 4.57
N SER A 53 -2.50 -5.13 3.46
CA SER A 53 -3.31 -3.94 3.21
C SER A 53 -4.73 -4.33 2.87
N ALA A 54 -5.68 -3.55 3.36
CA ALA A 54 -7.07 -3.62 2.97
C ALA A 54 -7.56 -2.21 2.64
N HIS A 55 -8.82 -2.10 2.23
CA HIS A 55 -9.46 -0.81 2.07
C HIS A 55 -10.87 -0.81 2.64
N VAL A 56 -11.22 0.35 3.17
CA VAL A 56 -12.45 0.63 3.88
C VAL A 56 -13.36 1.44 2.96
N ARG A 57 -14.46 0.86 2.48
CA ARG A 57 -15.42 1.54 1.57
C ARG A 57 -16.46 2.37 2.32
N GLN A 58 -16.80 1.92 3.51
CA GLN A 58 -17.73 2.55 4.42
C GLN A 58 -17.04 2.63 5.78
N PRO A 59 -17.30 3.68 6.59
CA PRO A 59 -16.71 3.79 7.91
C PRO A 59 -16.86 2.49 8.71
N ILE A 60 -15.77 2.04 9.33
CA ILE A 60 -15.79 0.91 10.25
C ILE A 60 -16.67 1.30 11.44
N SER A 61 -17.56 0.40 11.89
CA SER A 61 -18.38 0.67 13.08
C SER A 61 -17.50 0.85 14.33
N LYS A 62 -18.06 1.49 15.37
CA LYS A 62 -17.34 1.67 16.64
C LYS A 62 -16.96 0.33 17.26
N GLU A 63 -17.85 -0.65 17.16
CA GLU A 63 -17.64 -2.01 17.64
C GLU A 63 -16.51 -2.70 16.85
N GLY A 64 -16.44 -2.49 15.53
CA GLY A 64 -15.36 -2.98 14.70
C GLY A 64 -14.00 -2.36 15.07
N LEU A 65 -13.96 -1.05 15.33
CA LEU A 65 -12.75 -0.37 15.81
C LEU A 65 -12.30 -0.85 17.19
N HIS A 66 -13.23 -1.06 18.13
CA HIS A 66 -12.91 -1.67 19.42
C HIS A 66 -12.34 -3.08 19.27
N GLY A 67 -12.91 -3.90 18.39
CA GLY A 67 -12.37 -5.24 18.11
C GLY A 67 -10.94 -5.21 17.56
N ILE A 68 -10.62 -4.26 16.67
CA ILE A 68 -9.25 -4.04 16.18
C ILE A 68 -8.34 -3.65 17.35
N TRP A 69 -8.78 -2.74 18.22
CA TRP A 69 -8.00 -2.30 19.38
C TRP A 69 -7.70 -3.44 20.35
N GLU A 70 -8.71 -4.24 20.71
CA GLU A 70 -8.53 -5.41 21.57
C GLU A 70 -7.59 -6.45 20.97
N MET A 71 -7.64 -6.65 19.64
CA MET A 71 -6.71 -7.54 18.95
C MET A 71 -5.27 -7.02 19.08
N LEU A 72 -5.04 -5.72 18.86
CA LEU A 72 -3.71 -5.13 18.97
C LEU A 72 -3.13 -5.25 20.37
N LEU A 73 -3.94 -5.06 21.42
CA LEU A 73 -3.51 -5.21 22.81
C LEU A 73 -3.13 -6.65 23.19
N LYS A 74 -3.64 -7.66 22.47
CA LYS A 74 -3.34 -9.07 22.72
C LYS A 74 -2.08 -9.56 22.00
N LEU A 75 -1.57 -8.80 21.03
CA LEU A 75 -0.39 -9.20 20.27
C LEU A 75 0.88 -8.77 21.02
N GLU A 76 1.74 -9.72 21.33
CA GLU A 76 2.99 -9.48 22.08
C GLU A 76 4.08 -8.81 21.23
N ASN A 77 3.93 -8.79 19.91
CA ASN A 77 4.88 -8.20 18.97
C ASN A 77 4.48 -6.77 18.57
N ALA A 78 5.47 -5.96 18.18
CA ALA A 78 5.27 -4.62 17.63
C ALA A 78 4.33 -4.66 16.40
N THR A 79 3.04 -4.41 16.65
CA THR A 79 1.97 -4.47 15.65
C THR A 79 1.34 -3.10 15.54
N ASN A 80 1.25 -2.58 14.32
CA ASN A 80 0.65 -1.28 14.04
C ASN A 80 -0.43 -1.41 12.96
N VAL A 81 -1.47 -0.58 13.07
CA VAL A 81 -2.46 -0.38 12.01
C VAL A 81 -2.34 1.07 11.56
N VAL A 82 -2.08 1.26 10.27
CA VAL A 82 -1.94 2.59 9.67
C VAL A 82 -3.13 2.87 8.79
N PHE A 83 -3.86 3.95 9.08
CA PHE A 83 -4.93 4.45 8.24
C PHE A 83 -4.40 5.60 7.38
N THR A 84 -4.41 5.40 6.06
CA THR A 84 -4.06 6.45 5.09
C THR A 84 -5.33 6.95 4.43
N SER A 85 -5.58 8.26 4.46
CA SER A 85 -6.72 8.86 3.78
C SER A 85 -6.53 8.87 2.26
N PHE A 86 -7.62 8.67 1.53
CA PHE A 86 -7.66 8.67 0.07
C PHE A 86 -8.67 9.74 -0.39
N GLY A 87 -8.24 10.63 -1.28
CA GLY A 87 -9.02 11.77 -1.74
C GLY A 87 -8.16 12.79 -2.50
N GLY A 88 -8.70 13.97 -2.75
CA GLY A 88 -7.94 15.11 -3.27
C GLY A 88 -7.46 14.86 -4.69
N LYS A 89 -6.16 15.04 -4.98
CA LYS A 89 -5.63 14.88 -6.34
C LYS A 89 -5.85 13.47 -6.91
N LEU A 90 -5.97 12.44 -6.05
CA LEU A 90 -6.28 11.09 -6.48
C LEU A 90 -7.67 10.95 -7.08
N ASP A 91 -8.61 11.84 -6.79
CA ASP A 91 -9.96 11.84 -7.37
C ASP A 91 -9.98 12.24 -8.85
N GLU A 92 -8.96 12.99 -9.29
CA GLU A 92 -8.90 13.53 -10.65
C GLU A 92 -8.37 12.52 -11.67
N TYR A 93 -7.71 11.45 -11.22
CA TYR A 93 -7.09 10.47 -12.11
C TYR A 93 -8.03 9.30 -12.41
N SER A 94 -8.20 8.98 -13.70
CA SER A 94 -8.83 7.73 -14.11
C SER A 94 -8.11 6.50 -13.55
N GLU A 95 -8.84 5.45 -13.20
CA GLU A 95 -8.31 4.16 -12.74
C GLU A 95 -7.38 3.52 -13.78
N SER A 96 -7.59 3.77 -15.07
CA SER A 96 -6.84 3.16 -16.17
C SER A 96 -5.67 3.99 -16.69
N SER A 97 -5.43 5.18 -16.09
CA SER A 97 -4.33 6.07 -16.48
C SER A 97 -2.95 5.44 -16.27
N VAL A 98 -2.80 4.65 -15.20
CA VAL A 98 -1.59 3.92 -14.82
C VAL A 98 -1.98 2.54 -14.26
N PRO A 99 -1.04 1.59 -14.13
CA PRO A 99 -1.35 0.24 -13.64
C PRO A 99 -2.05 0.23 -12.28
N TYR A 100 -1.64 1.12 -11.36
CA TYR A 100 -2.26 1.31 -10.05
C TYR A 100 -3.69 1.85 -10.20
N PRO A 101 -4.73 1.04 -9.95
CA PRO A 101 -6.10 1.38 -10.32
C PRO A 101 -6.87 2.08 -9.20
N HIS A 102 -6.31 2.11 -7.98
CA HIS A 102 -7.09 2.48 -6.82
C HIS A 102 -7.23 3.99 -6.72
N ARG A 103 -8.48 4.43 -6.72
CA ARG A 103 -8.93 5.82 -6.59
C ARG A 103 -9.94 5.86 -5.43
N PRO A 104 -10.33 7.03 -4.92
CA PRO A 104 -11.23 7.07 -3.77
C PRO A 104 -12.60 6.41 -4.05
N VAL A 105 -13.12 6.54 -5.28
CA VAL A 105 -14.32 5.81 -5.74
C VAL A 105 -14.07 4.33 -6.05
N SER A 106 -12.80 3.94 -6.18
CA SER A 106 -12.35 2.61 -6.59
C SER A 106 -11.38 2.03 -5.55
N PRO A 107 -11.90 1.64 -4.39
CA PRO A 107 -11.15 1.26 -3.20
C PRO A 107 -10.09 0.15 -3.42
N ARG A 108 -9.01 0.19 -2.63
CA ARG A 108 -7.83 -0.71 -2.70
C ARG A 108 -8.07 -2.11 -2.13
N THR A 109 -8.18 -3.13 -2.96
CA THR A 109 -8.30 -4.50 -2.42
C THR A 109 -6.95 -5.02 -1.90
N ALA A 110 -5.86 -4.72 -2.60
CA ALA A 110 -4.50 -5.02 -2.19
C ALA A 110 -3.53 -4.00 -2.82
N PHE A 111 -2.29 -3.88 -2.31
CA PHE A 111 -1.26 -3.02 -2.89
C PHE A 111 -0.05 -3.84 -3.33
N ALA A 112 0.38 -3.70 -4.59
CA ALA A 112 1.47 -4.51 -5.13
C ALA A 112 2.79 -4.36 -4.35
N ASP A 113 3.08 -3.14 -3.87
CA ASP A 113 4.27 -2.85 -3.06
C ASP A 113 4.22 -3.52 -1.67
N TYR A 114 3.04 -3.97 -1.23
CA TYR A 114 2.85 -4.87 -0.10
C TYR A 114 2.46 -6.26 -0.63
N SER A 115 3.42 -6.91 -1.29
CA SER A 115 3.20 -8.23 -1.88
C SER A 115 2.70 -9.24 -0.84
N ASP A 116 1.61 -9.93 -1.17
CA ASP A 116 0.93 -10.86 -0.28
C ASP A 116 0.63 -12.15 -1.03
N LEU A 117 1.49 -13.15 -0.81
CA LEU A 117 1.37 -14.48 -1.41
C LEU A 117 0.11 -15.22 -0.94
N ASP A 118 -0.51 -14.79 0.16
CA ASP A 118 -1.77 -15.36 0.66
C ASP A 118 -2.95 -15.06 -0.29
N LEU A 119 -2.83 -14.05 -1.17
CA LEU A 119 -3.82 -13.77 -2.22
C LEU A 119 -3.76 -14.79 -3.37
N GLY A 120 -2.69 -15.57 -3.43
CA GLY A 120 -2.41 -16.56 -4.47
C GLY A 120 -1.05 -16.33 -5.12
N ALA A 121 -0.47 -17.40 -5.64
CA ALA A 121 0.82 -17.38 -6.33
C ALA A 121 0.76 -18.23 -7.61
N ASN A 122 1.69 -17.95 -8.51
CA ASN A 122 1.99 -18.74 -9.69
C ASN A 122 2.75 -20.02 -9.28
N ASN A 123 2.71 -21.02 -10.16
CA ASN A 123 3.45 -22.27 -9.93
C ASN A 123 4.94 -22.00 -10.12
N GLN A 124 5.76 -22.31 -9.10
CA GLN A 124 7.22 -22.12 -9.17
C GLN A 124 7.87 -22.93 -10.31
N ASN A 125 7.33 -24.12 -10.63
CA ASN A 125 7.89 -25.06 -11.59
C ASN A 125 6.94 -25.39 -12.76
N GLY A 126 6.06 -24.47 -13.15
CA GLY A 126 5.07 -24.74 -14.21
C GLY A 126 4.69 -23.52 -15.05
N VAL A 127 3.95 -23.77 -16.12
CA VAL A 127 3.37 -22.69 -16.95
C VAL A 127 2.41 -21.89 -16.08
N THR A 128 2.69 -20.60 -15.92
CA THR A 128 1.76 -19.67 -15.27
C THR A 128 0.63 -19.37 -16.24
N ASN A 129 -0.58 -19.83 -15.93
CA ASN A 129 -1.74 -19.52 -16.75
C ASN A 129 -2.43 -18.24 -16.28
N TYR A 130 -2.99 -17.48 -17.23
CA TYR A 130 -3.74 -16.25 -16.97
C TYR A 130 -4.84 -16.44 -15.93
N THR A 131 -5.57 -17.56 -15.98
CA THR A 131 -6.69 -17.84 -15.06
C THR A 131 -6.25 -17.85 -13.60
N GLN A 132 -5.12 -18.48 -13.29
CA GLN A 132 -4.54 -18.52 -11.95
C GLN A 132 -4.03 -17.15 -11.54
N ALA A 133 -3.26 -16.50 -12.40
CA ALA A 133 -2.68 -15.19 -12.11
C ALA A 133 -3.73 -14.10 -11.92
N SER A 134 -4.85 -14.16 -12.66
CA SER A 134 -5.92 -13.17 -12.58
C SER A 134 -6.60 -13.11 -11.21
N LYS A 135 -6.56 -14.20 -10.42
CA LYS A 135 -7.15 -14.25 -9.07
C LYS A 135 -6.50 -13.24 -8.14
N TRP A 136 -5.17 -13.22 -8.05
CA TRP A 136 -4.42 -12.25 -7.27
C TRP A 136 -4.19 -10.94 -8.06
N GLY A 137 -3.95 -11.03 -9.36
CA GLY A 137 -3.63 -9.89 -10.22
C GLY A 137 -4.76 -8.87 -10.29
N LYS A 138 -6.02 -9.30 -10.34
CA LYS A 138 -7.17 -8.38 -10.33
C LYS A 138 -7.41 -7.74 -8.96
N MET A 139 -6.87 -8.28 -7.87
CA MET A 139 -6.91 -7.61 -6.57
C MET A 139 -5.95 -6.41 -6.52
N TYR A 140 -4.79 -6.51 -7.17
CA TYR A 140 -3.82 -5.41 -7.29
C TYR A 140 -4.14 -4.40 -8.40
N PHE A 141 -4.59 -4.88 -9.56
CA PHE A 141 -4.65 -4.07 -10.79
C PHE A 141 -6.07 -3.91 -11.35
N LYS A 142 -7.08 -4.57 -10.77
CA LYS A 142 -8.46 -4.54 -11.28
C LYS A 142 -8.50 -4.83 -12.79
N ASN A 143 -9.23 -4.02 -13.54
CA ASN A 143 -9.38 -4.13 -14.98
C ASN A 143 -8.08 -3.83 -15.75
N ASN A 144 -7.08 -3.20 -15.11
CA ASN A 144 -5.80 -2.93 -15.77
C ASN A 144 -4.97 -4.21 -15.94
N PHE A 145 -5.26 -5.28 -15.18
CA PHE A 145 -4.51 -6.54 -15.28
C PHE A 145 -4.48 -7.09 -16.71
N ASP A 146 -5.62 -7.02 -17.41
CA ASP A 146 -5.77 -7.60 -18.75
C ASP A 146 -4.88 -6.84 -19.77
N ARG A 147 -4.80 -5.51 -19.64
CA ARG A 147 -3.87 -4.68 -20.44
C ARG A 147 -2.40 -5.00 -20.11
N LEU A 148 -2.08 -5.25 -18.84
CA LEU A 148 -0.72 -5.58 -18.42
C LEU A 148 -0.26 -6.93 -18.99
N VAL A 149 -1.14 -7.94 -19.00
CA VAL A 149 -0.87 -9.24 -19.62
C VAL A 149 -0.58 -9.08 -21.11
N GLN A 150 -1.38 -8.29 -21.84
CA GLN A 150 -1.11 -8.01 -23.27
C GLN A 150 0.25 -7.34 -23.51
N ILE A 151 0.65 -6.42 -22.62
CA ILE A 151 1.96 -5.78 -22.71
C ILE A 151 3.06 -6.81 -22.43
N LYS A 152 2.92 -7.61 -21.37
CA LYS A 152 3.86 -8.67 -21.00
C LYS A 152 4.09 -9.65 -22.16
N SER A 153 3.02 -10.10 -22.83
CA SER A 153 3.13 -10.99 -24.00
C SER A 153 3.94 -10.40 -25.16
N LYS A 154 3.94 -9.08 -25.32
CA LYS A 154 4.71 -8.40 -26.37
C LYS A 154 6.17 -8.20 -26.01
N VAL A 155 6.44 -7.81 -24.76
CA VAL A 155 7.79 -7.39 -24.33
C VAL A 155 8.63 -8.52 -23.75
N ASP A 156 7.99 -9.58 -23.24
CA ASP A 156 8.65 -10.75 -22.65
C ASP A 156 7.83 -12.03 -22.92
N PRO A 157 7.73 -12.46 -24.19
CA PRO A 157 6.90 -13.61 -24.59
C PRO A 157 7.40 -14.93 -24.01
N THR A 158 8.69 -15.05 -23.69
CA THR A 158 9.27 -16.26 -23.09
C THR A 158 9.16 -16.28 -21.57
N ASN A 159 8.56 -15.24 -20.98
CA ASN A 159 8.39 -15.06 -19.54
C ASN A 159 9.72 -15.16 -18.78
N PHE A 160 10.78 -14.55 -19.31
CA PHE A 160 12.10 -14.53 -18.69
C PHE A 160 12.05 -13.85 -17.31
N PHE A 161 11.40 -12.68 -17.23
CA PHE A 161 11.23 -11.95 -15.98
C PHE A 161 10.00 -12.47 -15.24
N ARG A 162 10.20 -13.40 -14.31
CA ARG A 162 9.11 -14.03 -13.56
C ARG A 162 9.45 -14.25 -12.09
N HIS A 163 8.41 -14.27 -11.27
CA HIS A 163 8.41 -14.64 -9.86
C HIS A 163 7.01 -15.13 -9.45
N GLU A 164 6.80 -15.44 -8.17
CA GLU A 164 5.58 -16.04 -7.63
C GLU A 164 4.30 -15.24 -7.91
N GLN A 165 4.39 -13.94 -8.16
CA GLN A 165 3.26 -13.06 -8.53
C GLN A 165 3.62 -12.16 -9.72
N SER A 166 4.43 -12.67 -10.65
CA SER A 166 4.67 -11.94 -11.91
C SER A 166 3.48 -12.07 -12.84
N ILE A 167 3.17 -10.99 -13.56
CA ILE A 167 2.17 -10.99 -14.62
C ILE A 167 2.63 -11.98 -15.71
N PRO A 168 1.83 -12.98 -16.08
CA PRO A 168 2.20 -13.92 -17.14
C PRO A 168 1.96 -13.32 -18.54
N PRO A 169 2.71 -13.75 -19.56
CA PRO A 169 2.28 -13.61 -20.94
C PRO A 169 1.09 -14.55 -21.24
N LEU A 170 0.48 -14.36 -22.41
CA LEU A 170 -0.54 -15.24 -23.00
C LEU A 170 0.09 -16.42 -23.73
#